data_AF-A0A3B0V5Z2-F1
#
_entry.id   AF-A0A3B0V5Z2-F1
#
_cell.length_a   1.000
_cell.length_b   1.000
_cell.length_c   1.000
_cell.angle_alpha   90.00
_cell.angle_beta   90.00
_cell.angle_gamma   90.00
#
_symmetry.space_group_name_H-M   'P 1'
#
loop_
_entity.id
_entity.type
_entity.pdbx_description
1 polymer ?
#
loop_
_entity_poly.entity_id
_entity_poly.type
_entity_poly.pdbx_seq_one_letter_code
_entity_poly.pdbx_strand_id
1 'polypeptide(L)'
;TAEDGKQYTTKYYNLRAITAVGYRVNSHRAIEFRKWATEILHEYIIKGFAMDDERLKQIRHFGIDYFDEMLERIREIRLSERRLYQKITDIYALSADYDSKSDITKQFFATVQNKLHWAITGKTAAEIIYTEADAKKIYMGLKMWKHAPDGKILKSDVAIAKNYLNEEHIKVLEQIVTAYLDLAESRARNRTVMNMKDWDKFLIQFLELADYPILKDKGKISMLEAKLKAESEYEKYRVIQDKNYISDFDREIKKMIDKKKNQ
;
A
#
# COMPACT_ATOMS: atom_id res chain seq x y z
N THR A 1 21.54 -23.42 12.47
CA THR A 1 20.76 -24.64 12.18
C THR A 1 19.40 -24.20 11.72
N ALA A 2 18.97 -24.66 10.54
CA ALA A 2 17.61 -24.43 10.06
C ALA A 2 16.66 -25.52 10.61
N GLU A 3 15.35 -25.30 10.49
CA GLU A 3 14.29 -26.19 11.00
C GLU A 3 14.23 -27.58 10.33
N ASP A 4 15.05 -27.83 9.31
CA ASP A 4 15.13 -29.11 8.60
C ASP A 4 16.17 -30.08 9.20
N GLY A 5 16.78 -29.71 10.33
CA GLY A 5 17.81 -30.52 10.98
C GLY A 5 19.12 -30.64 10.18
N LYS A 6 19.27 -29.91 9.06
CA LYS A 6 20.48 -29.94 8.24
C LYS A 6 21.46 -28.85 8.67
N GLN A 7 22.74 -29.21 8.72
CA GLN A 7 23.82 -28.26 8.95
C GLN A 7 24.23 -27.62 7.62
N TYR A 8 23.98 -26.32 7.50
CA TYR A 8 24.52 -25.49 6.42
C TYR A 8 25.83 -24.85 6.88
N THR A 9 26.83 -24.87 6.01
CA THR A 9 28.05 -24.08 6.19
C THR A 9 27.75 -22.62 5.87
N THR A 10 27.27 -21.88 6.88
CA THR A 10 27.12 -20.42 6.77
C THR A 10 28.50 -19.78 6.60
N LYS A 11 28.67 -18.97 5.55
CA LYS A 11 29.90 -18.19 5.37
C LYS A 11 29.93 -17.06 6.40
N TYR A 12 30.61 -17.28 7.51
CA TYR A 12 30.93 -16.23 8.45
C TYR A 12 32.04 -15.36 7.85
N TYR A 13 31.75 -14.08 7.64
CA TYR A 13 32.79 -13.13 7.29
C TYR A 13 33.60 -12.80 8.53
N ASN A 14 34.91 -12.99 8.45
CA ASN A 14 35.80 -12.67 9.53
C ASN A 14 35.74 -11.15 9.81
N LEU A 15 35.53 -10.76 11.07
CA LEU A 15 35.45 -9.36 11.46
C LEU A 15 36.68 -8.57 10.99
N ARG A 16 37.89 -9.13 11.10
CA ARG A 16 39.13 -8.50 10.61
C ARG A 16 39.10 -8.28 9.11
N ALA A 17 38.48 -9.18 8.35
CA ALA A 17 38.33 -9.02 6.90
C ALA A 17 37.34 -7.89 6.58
N ILE A 18 36.21 -7.81 7.29
CA ILE A 18 35.23 -6.73 7.14
C ILE A 18 35.86 -5.39 7.47
N THR A 19 36.57 -5.29 8.60
CA THR A 19 37.30 -4.08 9.00
C THR A 19 38.35 -3.69 7.95
N ALA A 20 39.15 -4.65 7.48
CA ALA A 20 40.18 -4.40 6.48
C ALA A 20 39.60 -3.88 5.16
N VAL A 21 38.47 -4.43 4.71
CA VAL A 21 37.79 -3.96 3.49
C VAL A 21 37.16 -2.58 3.72
N GLY A 22 36.44 -2.39 4.83
CA GLY A 22 35.74 -1.14 5.15
C GLY A 22 36.65 0.09 5.25
N TYR A 23 37.90 -0.09 5.66
CA TYR A 23 38.90 0.99 5.69
C TYR A 23 39.69 1.17 4.38
N ARG A 24 39.76 0.15 3.51
CA ARG A 24 40.57 0.20 2.28
C ARG A 24 39.79 0.57 1.03
N VAL A 25 38.50 0.24 0.94
CA VAL A 25 37.71 0.48 -0.27
C VAL A 25 36.99 1.82 -0.20
N ASN A 26 36.81 2.46 -1.36
CA ASN A 26 36.17 3.77 -1.47
C ASN A 26 34.76 3.65 -2.06
N SER A 27 33.90 2.90 -1.38
CA SER A 27 32.48 2.76 -1.71
C SER A 27 31.60 3.52 -0.74
N HIS A 28 30.36 3.81 -1.12
CA HIS A 28 29.38 4.47 -0.25
C HIS A 28 29.21 3.73 1.09
N ARG A 29 29.09 2.39 1.03
CA ARG A 29 29.00 1.53 2.23
C ARG A 29 30.26 1.57 3.10
N ALA A 30 31.43 1.71 2.50
CA ALA A 30 32.68 1.85 3.25
C ALA A 30 32.78 3.22 3.93
N ILE A 31 32.23 4.28 3.33
CA ILE A 31 32.13 5.60 3.96
C ILE A 31 31.18 5.55 5.16
N GLU A 32 30.02 4.91 5.03
CA GLU A 32 29.08 4.71 6.14
C GLU A 32 29.71 3.89 7.28
N PHE A 33 30.38 2.78 6.95
CA PHE A 33 31.12 1.99 7.93
C PHE A 33 32.17 2.81 8.68
N ARG A 34 32.93 3.66 7.97
CA ARG A 34 33.94 4.53 8.61
C ARG A 34 33.32 5.58 9.51
N LYS A 35 32.19 6.18 9.13
CA LYS A 35 31.47 7.13 9.99
C LYS A 35 31.05 6.44 11.30
N TRP A 36 30.38 5.29 11.19
CA TRP A 36 29.95 4.49 12.32
C TRP A 36 31.12 4.05 13.21
N ALA A 37 32.19 3.49 12.63
CA ALA A 37 33.34 3.01 13.39
C ALA A 37 34.08 4.15 14.11
N THR A 38 34.12 5.35 13.52
CA THR A 38 34.75 6.53 14.13
C THR A 38 33.95 7.01 15.35
N GLU A 39 32.62 6.95 15.28
CA GLU A 39 31.74 7.32 16.38
C GLU A 39 31.92 6.39 17.59
N ILE A 40 31.93 5.07 17.36
CA ILE A 40 32.18 4.07 18.41
C ILE A 40 33.57 4.25 19.05
N LEU A 41 34.60 4.52 18.24
CA LEU A 41 35.96 4.71 18.76
C LEU A 41 36.06 5.98 19.61
N HIS A 42 35.39 7.07 19.18
CA HIS A 42 35.33 8.32 19.91
C HIS A 42 34.64 8.16 21.27
N GLU A 43 33.53 7.44 21.33
CA GLU A 43 32.87 7.12 22.60
C GLU A 43 33.76 6.33 23.54
N TYR A 44 34.45 5.31 23.03
CA TYR A 44 35.34 4.47 23.83
C TYR A 44 36.52 5.27 24.41
N ILE A 45 37.08 6.20 23.64
CA ILE A 45 38.19 7.07 24.09
C ILE A 45 37.73 8.02 25.21
N ILE A 46 36.54 8.60 25.09
CA ILE A 46 36.05 9.60 26.05
C ILE A 46 35.49 8.94 27.32
N LYS A 47 34.69 7.89 27.16
CA LYS A 47 33.93 7.27 28.25
C LYS A 47 34.64 6.04 28.86
N GLY A 48 35.67 5.51 28.19
CA GLY A 48 36.36 4.27 28.57
C GLY A 48 35.61 2.98 28.20
N PHE A 49 34.42 3.10 27.61
CA PHE A 49 33.60 2.00 27.10
C PHE A 49 32.70 2.52 25.97
N ALA A 50 32.25 1.61 25.11
CA ALA A 50 31.22 1.89 24.09
C ALA A 50 30.03 0.96 24.37
N MET A 51 28.83 1.53 24.46
CA MET A 51 27.61 0.83 24.85
C MET A 51 26.54 1.09 23.79
N ASP A 52 26.05 0.03 23.17
CA ASP A 52 24.97 0.14 22.19
C ASP A 52 23.63 0.14 22.94
N ASP A 53 23.21 1.33 23.37
CA ASP A 53 22.02 1.53 24.22
C ASP A 53 20.72 1.06 23.54
N GLU A 54 20.64 1.11 22.21
CA GLU A 54 19.49 0.57 21.47
C GLU A 54 19.47 -0.95 21.54
N ARG A 55 20.63 -1.60 21.37
CA ARG A 55 20.77 -3.05 21.45
C ARG A 55 20.66 -3.61 22.88
N LEU A 56 20.96 -2.81 23.91
CA LEU A 56 20.75 -3.18 25.31
C LEU A 56 19.33 -2.94 25.80
N LYS A 57 18.61 -1.96 25.24
CA LYS A 57 17.15 -1.86 25.42
C LYS A 57 16.42 -3.00 24.72
N GLN A 58 17.00 -3.53 23.64
CA GLN A 58 16.55 -4.73 22.94
C GLN A 58 17.16 -6.00 23.56
N ILE A 59 16.86 -6.30 24.83
CA ILE A 59 17.12 -7.63 25.41
C ILE A 59 16.22 -8.65 24.71
N ARG A 60 16.62 -9.10 23.51
CA ARG A 60 16.31 -10.40 22.88
C ARG A 60 16.95 -10.49 21.49
N HIS A 61 17.84 -11.46 21.38
CA HIS A 61 18.61 -11.95 20.25
C HIS A 61 18.16 -11.56 18.83
N PHE A 62 19.10 -10.97 18.07
CA PHE A 62 18.95 -10.69 16.64
C PHE A 62 18.75 -11.97 15.81
N GLY A 63 17.67 -11.99 15.02
CA GLY A 63 17.53 -12.84 13.82
C GLY A 63 16.38 -13.86 13.84
N ILE A 64 15.81 -14.22 14.99
CA ILE A 64 14.60 -15.07 15.07
C ILE A 64 13.41 -14.18 15.41
N ASP A 65 13.51 -13.42 16.51
CA ASP A 65 12.44 -12.52 16.99
C ASP A 65 12.05 -11.43 15.98
N TYR A 66 13.00 -10.90 15.17
CA TYR A 66 12.68 -9.92 14.12
C TYR A 66 11.73 -10.48 13.05
N PHE A 67 11.99 -11.71 12.59
CA PHE A 67 11.13 -12.33 11.59
C PHE A 67 9.82 -12.84 12.20
N ASP A 68 9.82 -13.25 13.47
CA ASP A 68 8.59 -13.61 14.18
C ASP A 68 7.68 -12.38 14.38
N GLU A 69 8.25 -11.24 14.78
CA GLU A 69 7.52 -9.97 14.85
C GLU A 69 7.05 -9.51 13.46
N MET A 70 7.89 -9.65 12.43
CA MET A 70 7.49 -9.35 11.06
C MET A 70 6.33 -10.23 10.61
N LEU A 71 6.34 -11.53 10.92
CA LEU A 71 5.26 -12.46 10.62
C LEU A 71 3.98 -12.10 11.37
N GLU A 72 4.08 -11.70 12.65
CA GLU A 72 2.96 -11.22 13.44
C GLU A 72 2.34 -9.96 12.82
N ARG A 73 3.15 -8.97 12.46
CA ARG A 73 2.70 -7.74 11.78
C ARG A 73 2.06 -8.03 10.42
N ILE A 74 2.60 -8.97 9.63
CA ILE A 74 1.99 -9.39 8.34
C ILE A 74 0.62 -10.03 8.58
N ARG A 75 0.47 -10.85 9.62
CA ARG A 75 -0.82 -11.45 10.00
C ARG A 75 -1.83 -10.39 10.43
N GLU A 76 -1.41 -9.40 11.23
CA GLU A 76 -2.27 -8.26 11.58
C GLU A 76 -2.74 -7.48 10.34
N ILE A 77 -1.83 -7.19 9.40
CA ILE A 77 -2.17 -6.52 8.13
C ILE A 77 -3.19 -7.35 7.35
N ARG A 78 -3.01 -8.67 7.26
CA ARG A 78 -3.93 -9.59 6.59
C ARG A 78 -5.32 -9.54 7.20
N LEU A 79 -5.42 -9.63 8.53
CA LEU A 79 -6.67 -9.61 9.28
C LEU A 79 -7.37 -8.25 9.31
N SER A 80 -6.64 -7.16 9.05
CA SER A 80 -7.22 -5.81 9.08
C SER A 80 -8.31 -5.60 8.02
N GLU A 81 -9.35 -4.84 8.36
CA GLU A 81 -10.37 -4.36 7.41
C GLU A 81 -9.93 -3.13 6.60
N ARG A 82 -8.63 -2.81 6.63
CA ARG A 82 -8.06 -1.68 5.92
C ARG A 82 -8.23 -1.83 4.41
N ARG A 83 -8.17 -0.71 3.70
CA ARG A 83 -8.27 -0.69 2.23
C ARG A 83 -7.17 -1.55 1.63
N LEU A 84 -7.48 -2.28 0.57
CA LEU A 84 -6.55 -3.21 -0.10
C LEU A 84 -5.19 -2.57 -0.42
N TYR A 85 -5.18 -1.36 -0.99
CA TYR A 85 -3.95 -0.60 -1.29
C TYR A 85 -3.12 -0.29 -0.04
N GLN A 86 -3.77 -0.04 1.10
CA GLN A 86 -3.10 0.27 2.36
C GLN A 86 -2.35 -0.95 2.91
N LYS A 87 -2.87 -2.16 2.68
CA LYS A 87 -2.16 -3.37 3.10
C LYS A 87 -0.79 -3.50 2.42
N ILE A 88 -0.70 -3.15 1.13
CA ILE A 88 0.60 -3.14 0.41
C ILE A 88 1.54 -2.08 0.98
N THR A 89 1.03 -0.88 1.30
CA THR A 89 1.86 0.17 1.91
C THR A 89 2.29 -0.17 3.33
N ASP A 90 1.44 -0.88 4.08
CA ASP A 90 1.75 -1.36 5.43
C ASP A 90 2.88 -2.41 5.39
N ILE A 91 2.88 -3.31 4.40
CA ILE A 91 4.00 -4.25 4.16
C ILE A 91 5.28 -3.50 3.81
N TYR A 92 5.21 -2.50 2.92
CA TYR A 92 6.35 -1.65 2.59
C TYR A 92 6.92 -0.95 3.82
N ALA A 93 6.07 -0.53 4.77
CA ALA A 93 6.51 0.08 6.02
C ALA A 93 7.28 -0.88 6.95
N LEU A 94 7.24 -2.19 6.70
CA LEU A 94 8.07 -3.20 7.39
C LEU A 94 9.50 -3.31 6.81
N SER A 95 9.87 -2.47 5.85
CA SER A 95 11.24 -2.44 5.31
C SER A 95 12.26 -2.19 6.42
N ALA A 96 13.41 -2.85 6.32
CA ALA A 96 14.49 -2.68 7.29
C ALA A 96 15.06 -1.25 7.33
N ASP A 97 15.02 -0.54 6.19
CA ASP A 97 15.46 0.84 6.02
C ASP A 97 14.29 1.84 5.91
N TYR A 98 13.10 1.49 6.39
CA TYR A 98 11.91 2.32 6.20
C TYR A 98 12.09 3.76 6.71
N ASP A 99 11.90 4.73 5.80
CA ASP A 99 11.81 6.15 6.13
C ASP A 99 10.56 6.77 5.49
N SER A 100 9.65 7.22 6.34
CA SER A 100 8.40 7.90 5.96
C SER A 100 8.63 9.25 5.26
N LYS A 101 9.77 9.91 5.50
CA LYS A 101 10.11 11.22 4.92
C LYS A 101 10.88 11.11 3.61
N SER A 102 11.40 9.92 3.29
CA SER A 102 12.17 9.68 2.07
C SER A 102 11.33 9.89 0.82
N ASP A 103 11.97 10.35 -0.25
CA ASP A 103 11.29 10.55 -1.53
C ASP A 103 10.88 9.23 -2.19
N ILE A 104 11.58 8.13 -1.88
CA ILE A 104 11.23 6.78 -2.34
C ILE A 104 9.86 6.38 -1.78
N THR A 105 9.63 6.59 -0.47
CA THR A 105 8.33 6.29 0.16
C THR A 105 7.20 7.14 -0.41
N LYS A 106 7.44 8.45 -0.59
CA LYS A 106 6.43 9.33 -1.22
C LYS A 106 6.08 8.87 -2.62
N GLN A 107 7.08 8.50 -3.43
CA GLN A 107 6.87 7.99 -4.79
C GLN A 107 6.15 6.64 -4.78
N PHE A 108 6.52 5.72 -3.89
CA PHE A 108 5.88 4.42 -3.76
C PHE A 108 4.40 4.57 -3.40
N PHE A 109 4.06 5.37 -2.38
CA PHE A 109 2.66 5.60 -1.99
C PHE A 109 1.85 6.32 -3.06
N ALA A 110 2.46 7.26 -3.79
CA ALA A 110 1.81 7.95 -4.90
C ALA A 110 1.52 7.03 -6.10
N THR A 111 2.34 5.99 -6.31
CA THR A 111 2.28 5.15 -7.52
C THR A 111 1.61 3.80 -7.31
N VAL A 112 1.64 3.23 -6.09
CA VAL A 112 1.06 1.90 -5.79
C VAL A 112 -0.38 1.77 -6.26
N GLN A 113 -1.21 2.80 -6.01
CA GLN A 113 -2.61 2.75 -6.38
C GLN A 113 -2.80 2.70 -7.90
N ASN A 114 -1.99 3.48 -8.65
CA ASN A 114 -2.05 3.48 -10.10
C ASN A 114 -1.51 2.19 -10.70
N LYS A 115 -0.43 1.60 -10.13
CA LYS A 115 0.08 0.29 -10.56
C LYS A 115 -0.98 -0.80 -10.43
N LEU A 116 -1.68 -0.84 -9.29
CA LEU A 116 -2.74 -1.82 -9.06
C LEU A 116 -3.99 -1.58 -9.91
N HIS A 117 -4.45 -0.32 -10.05
CA HIS A 117 -5.57 -0.02 -10.96
C HIS A 117 -5.25 -0.38 -12.40
N TRP A 118 -4.01 -0.15 -12.84
CA TRP A 118 -3.57 -0.50 -14.18
C TRP A 118 -3.57 -2.01 -14.40
N ALA A 119 -3.08 -2.79 -13.42
CA ALA A 119 -3.10 -4.25 -13.47
C ALA A 119 -4.51 -4.82 -13.68
N ILE A 120 -5.54 -4.22 -13.06
CA ILE A 120 -6.93 -4.72 -13.13
C ILE A 120 -7.76 -4.13 -14.26
N THR A 121 -7.49 -2.89 -14.69
CA THR A 121 -8.35 -2.17 -15.66
C THR A 121 -7.63 -1.66 -16.91
N GLY A 122 -6.29 -1.71 -16.94
CA GLY A 122 -5.49 -1.06 -17.97
C GLY A 122 -5.59 0.48 -17.96
N LYS A 123 -6.07 1.07 -16.86
CA LYS A 123 -6.25 2.51 -16.67
C LYS A 123 -5.71 2.94 -15.30
N THR A 124 -5.16 4.15 -15.23
CA THR A 124 -4.81 4.80 -13.97
C THR A 124 -6.06 5.27 -13.22
N ALA A 125 -5.93 5.64 -11.93
CA ALA A 125 -7.04 6.16 -11.14
C ALA A 125 -7.72 7.37 -11.82
N ALA A 126 -6.89 8.28 -12.38
CA ALA A 126 -7.36 9.46 -13.07
C ALA A 126 -8.12 9.11 -14.37
N GLU A 127 -7.61 8.16 -15.14
CA GLU A 127 -8.26 7.71 -16.38
C GLU A 127 -9.57 6.98 -16.12
N ILE A 128 -9.66 6.18 -15.04
CA ILE A 128 -10.92 5.56 -14.62
C ILE A 128 -11.96 6.64 -14.34
N ILE A 129 -11.65 7.60 -13.47
CA ILE A 129 -12.57 8.69 -13.11
C ILE A 129 -12.96 9.47 -14.37
N TYR A 130 -11.99 9.85 -15.18
CA TYR A 130 -12.25 10.63 -16.38
C TYR A 130 -13.11 9.87 -17.40
N THR A 131 -12.91 8.57 -17.58
CA THR A 131 -13.66 7.80 -18.59
C THR A 131 -15.03 7.34 -18.09
N GLU A 132 -15.17 7.06 -16.78
CA GLU A 132 -16.41 6.52 -16.24
C GLU A 132 -17.40 7.57 -15.76
N ALA A 133 -16.93 8.71 -15.22
CA ALA A 133 -17.79 9.78 -14.72
C ALA A 133 -18.58 10.45 -15.85
N ASP A 134 -19.89 10.18 -15.89
CA ASP A 134 -20.82 10.71 -16.91
C ASP A 134 -22.21 10.89 -16.31
N ALA A 135 -22.75 12.13 -16.34
CA ALA A 135 -24.06 12.45 -15.79
C ALA A 135 -25.23 11.70 -16.47
N LYS A 136 -25.03 11.16 -17.67
CA LYS A 136 -26.07 10.40 -18.39
C LYS A 136 -26.16 8.95 -17.97
N LYS A 137 -25.11 8.40 -17.34
CA LYS A 137 -25.12 7.01 -16.84
C LYS A 137 -25.94 6.92 -15.55
N ILE A 138 -26.51 5.74 -15.31
CA ILE A 138 -27.13 5.40 -14.02
C ILE A 138 -26.07 5.59 -12.91
N TYR A 139 -26.42 6.32 -11.85
CA TYR A 139 -25.53 6.66 -10.75
C TYR A 139 -24.20 7.32 -11.18
N MET A 140 -24.20 8.04 -12.31
CA MET A 140 -23.01 8.61 -12.94
C MET A 140 -21.92 7.61 -13.35
N GLY A 141 -22.27 6.32 -13.45
CA GLY A 141 -21.30 5.25 -13.69
C GLY A 141 -20.68 4.67 -12.41
N LEU A 142 -21.00 5.22 -11.23
CA LEU A 142 -20.58 4.66 -9.96
C LEU A 142 -21.25 3.29 -9.73
N LYS A 143 -20.49 2.35 -9.19
CA LYS A 143 -20.95 1.03 -8.75
C LYS A 143 -21.21 1.00 -7.24
N MET A 144 -20.42 1.76 -6.48
CA MET A 144 -20.49 1.86 -5.03
C MET A 144 -20.22 3.31 -4.62
N TRP A 145 -20.89 3.80 -3.58
CA TRP A 145 -20.63 5.12 -2.97
C TRP A 145 -21.00 5.08 -1.49
N LYS A 146 -20.69 6.14 -0.73
CA LYS A 146 -20.81 6.13 0.74
C LYS A 146 -22.20 5.75 1.26
N HIS A 147 -23.25 6.10 0.54
CA HIS A 147 -24.63 5.84 0.92
C HIS A 147 -25.35 4.89 -0.05
N ALA A 148 -24.60 4.08 -0.82
CA ALA A 148 -25.19 3.09 -1.70
C ALA A 148 -26.03 2.04 -0.93
N PRO A 149 -27.10 1.48 -1.52
CA PRO A 149 -27.66 1.81 -2.83
C PRO A 149 -28.70 2.95 -2.82
N ASP A 150 -29.23 3.32 -1.66
CA ASP A 150 -30.44 4.16 -1.55
C ASP A 150 -30.18 5.65 -1.30
N GLY A 151 -28.96 6.03 -0.94
CA GLY A 151 -28.61 7.40 -0.57
C GLY A 151 -28.01 8.20 -1.71
N LYS A 152 -27.97 9.53 -1.51
CA LYS A 152 -27.45 10.47 -2.50
C LYS A 152 -25.97 10.23 -2.78
N ILE A 153 -25.59 10.35 -4.06
CA ILE A 153 -24.19 10.48 -4.45
C ILE A 153 -23.71 11.85 -3.98
N LEU A 154 -22.54 11.89 -3.36
CA LEU A 154 -21.88 13.11 -2.94
C LEU A 154 -20.77 13.48 -3.92
N LYS A 155 -20.41 14.77 -3.95
CA LYS A 155 -19.28 15.27 -4.73
C LYS A 155 -17.96 14.56 -4.39
N SER A 156 -17.78 14.13 -3.13
CA SER A 156 -16.60 13.36 -2.72
C SER A 156 -16.54 11.96 -3.32
N ASP A 157 -17.69 11.36 -3.65
CA ASP A 157 -17.76 9.99 -4.16
C ASP A 157 -17.32 9.92 -5.63
N VAL A 158 -17.57 10.97 -6.42
CA VAL A 158 -17.22 10.99 -7.86
C VAL A 158 -15.72 11.11 -8.11
N ALA A 159 -14.95 11.56 -7.12
CA ALA A 159 -13.49 11.72 -7.21
C ALA A 159 -12.70 10.46 -6.81
N ILE A 160 -13.39 9.36 -6.46
CA ILE A 160 -12.77 8.12 -5.99
C ILE A 160 -12.85 7.06 -7.10
N ALA A 161 -11.71 6.69 -7.68
CA ALA A 161 -11.65 5.71 -8.77
C ALA A 161 -12.24 4.34 -8.40
N LYS A 162 -12.05 3.88 -7.15
CA LYS A 162 -12.59 2.61 -6.64
C LYS A 162 -14.11 2.53 -6.82
N ASN A 163 -14.82 3.65 -6.69
CA ASN A 163 -16.27 3.69 -6.76
C ASN A 163 -16.81 3.36 -8.15
N TYR A 164 -15.98 3.42 -9.19
CA TYR A 164 -16.32 3.04 -10.56
C TYR A 164 -15.92 1.60 -10.92
N LEU A 165 -15.28 0.86 -9.99
CA LEU A 165 -14.87 -0.52 -10.24
C LEU A 165 -16.04 -1.49 -10.06
N ASN A 166 -16.12 -2.45 -10.98
CA ASN A 166 -17.09 -3.54 -10.93
C ASN A 166 -16.66 -4.61 -9.91
N GLU A 167 -17.58 -5.50 -9.54
CA GLU A 167 -17.31 -6.59 -8.60
C GLU A 167 -16.16 -7.49 -9.07
N GLU A 168 -16.07 -7.79 -10.37
CA GLU A 168 -14.96 -8.57 -10.95
C GLU A 168 -13.61 -7.89 -10.76
N HIS A 169 -13.50 -6.58 -11.00
CA HIS A 169 -12.27 -5.83 -10.78
C HIS A 169 -11.86 -5.85 -9.30
N ILE A 170 -12.84 -5.76 -8.39
CA ILE A 170 -12.59 -5.81 -6.94
C ILE A 170 -12.08 -7.21 -6.55
N LYS A 171 -12.69 -8.29 -7.06
CA LYS A 171 -12.23 -9.66 -6.81
C LYS A 171 -10.80 -9.90 -7.28
N VAL A 172 -10.46 -9.45 -8.49
CA VAL A 172 -9.08 -9.56 -9.00
C VAL A 172 -8.12 -8.75 -8.14
N LEU A 173 -8.49 -7.53 -7.74
CA LEU A 173 -7.67 -6.73 -6.83
C LEU A 173 -7.44 -7.41 -5.48
N GLU A 174 -8.46 -8.01 -4.90
CA GLU A 174 -8.37 -8.80 -3.66
C GLU A 174 -7.43 -9.99 -3.82
N GLN A 175 -7.50 -10.71 -4.95
CA GLN A 175 -6.58 -11.80 -5.26
C GLN A 175 -5.13 -11.31 -5.37
N ILE A 176 -4.88 -10.20 -6.08
CA ILE A 176 -3.55 -9.60 -6.22
C ILE A 176 -2.97 -9.23 -4.84
N VAL A 177 -3.74 -8.53 -4.00
CA VAL A 177 -3.28 -8.12 -2.66
C VAL A 177 -3.05 -9.33 -1.77
N THR A 178 -3.91 -10.34 -1.81
CA THR A 178 -3.77 -11.56 -1.01
C THR A 178 -2.51 -12.33 -1.40
N ALA A 179 -2.30 -12.56 -2.71
CA ALA A 179 -1.10 -13.21 -3.21
C ALA A 179 0.18 -12.42 -2.87
N TYR A 180 0.13 -11.10 -2.95
CA TYR A 180 1.25 -10.25 -2.56
C TYR A 180 1.60 -10.40 -1.07
N LEU A 181 0.58 -10.45 -0.19
CA LEU A 181 0.76 -10.71 1.25
C LEU A 181 1.34 -12.11 1.52
N ASP A 182 0.87 -13.14 0.81
CA ASP A 182 1.41 -14.50 0.92
C ASP A 182 2.91 -14.54 0.55
N LEU A 183 3.29 -13.83 -0.51
CA LEU A 183 4.69 -13.74 -0.93
C LEU A 183 5.53 -12.93 0.06
N ALA A 184 4.98 -11.85 0.62
CA ALA A 184 5.63 -11.08 1.68
C ALA A 184 5.89 -11.96 2.92
N GLU A 185 4.90 -12.77 3.31
CA GLU A 185 5.02 -13.73 4.40
C GLU A 185 6.08 -14.80 4.10
N SER A 186 6.10 -15.34 2.87
CA SER A 186 7.13 -16.29 2.45
C SER A 186 8.54 -15.71 2.54
N ARG A 187 8.72 -14.44 2.15
CA ARG A 187 10.01 -13.75 2.29
C ARG A 187 10.44 -13.62 3.76
N ALA A 188 9.52 -13.29 4.65
CA ALA A 188 9.77 -13.24 6.09
C ALA A 188 10.13 -14.62 6.65
N ARG A 189 9.38 -15.69 6.32
CA ARG A 189 9.68 -17.07 6.73
C ARG A 189 11.05 -17.54 6.23
N ASN A 190 11.40 -17.17 5.00
CA ASN A 190 12.71 -17.47 4.40
C ASN A 190 13.83 -16.55 4.89
N ARG A 191 13.57 -15.73 5.93
CA ARG A 191 14.53 -14.81 6.54
C ARG A 191 15.18 -13.85 5.54
N THR A 192 14.42 -13.45 4.52
CA THR A 192 14.87 -12.50 3.50
C THR A 192 14.56 -11.08 3.99
N VAL A 193 15.61 -10.33 4.32
CA VAL A 193 15.48 -8.91 4.68
C VAL A 193 15.13 -8.11 3.42
N MET A 194 14.08 -7.30 3.51
CA MET A 194 13.60 -6.45 2.42
C MET A 194 13.79 -4.98 2.77
N ASN A 195 14.40 -4.22 1.86
CA ASN A 195 14.48 -2.77 1.94
C ASN A 195 13.38 -2.11 1.10
N MET A 196 13.19 -0.80 1.25
CA MET A 196 12.21 0.00 0.53
C MET A 196 12.31 -0.20 -1.00
N LYS A 197 13.52 -0.19 -1.55
CA LYS A 197 13.76 -0.43 -2.99
C LYS A 197 13.43 -1.85 -3.42
N ASP A 198 13.62 -2.82 -2.54
CA ASP A 198 13.37 -4.22 -2.84
C ASP A 198 11.86 -4.46 -2.94
N TRP A 199 11.05 -3.83 -2.08
CA TRP A 199 9.59 -3.90 -2.18
C TRP A 199 9.02 -3.26 -3.45
N ASP A 200 9.54 -2.10 -3.87
CA ASP A 200 9.06 -1.48 -5.12
C ASP A 200 9.37 -2.36 -6.34
N LYS A 201 10.59 -2.91 -6.42
CA LYS A 201 10.96 -3.88 -7.47
C LYS A 201 10.13 -5.14 -7.39
N PHE A 202 9.91 -5.65 -6.18
CA PHE A 202 9.20 -6.89 -5.97
C PHE A 202 7.73 -6.79 -6.40
N LEU A 203 7.07 -5.66 -6.14
CA LEU A 203 5.71 -5.42 -6.64
C LEU A 203 5.63 -5.48 -8.16
N ILE A 204 6.59 -4.88 -8.87
CA ILE A 204 6.64 -4.91 -10.34
C ILE A 204 6.87 -6.34 -10.83
N GLN A 205 7.87 -7.04 -10.27
CA GLN A 205 8.20 -8.43 -10.64
C GLN A 205 7.04 -9.40 -10.40
N PHE A 206 6.29 -9.19 -9.31
CA PHE A 206 5.11 -9.98 -9.01
C PHE A 206 4.01 -9.77 -10.06
N LEU A 207 3.72 -8.52 -10.42
CA LEU A 207 2.73 -8.22 -11.45
C LEU A 207 3.16 -8.77 -12.81
N GLU A 208 4.45 -8.65 -13.16
CA GLU A 208 5.04 -9.26 -14.36
C GLU A 208 4.88 -10.78 -14.39
N LEU A 209 5.24 -11.46 -13.31
CA LEU A 209 5.19 -12.92 -13.22
C LEU A 209 3.77 -13.47 -13.31
N ALA A 210 2.79 -12.70 -12.81
CA ALA A 210 1.39 -13.05 -12.86
C ALA A 210 0.68 -12.57 -14.15
N ASP A 211 1.45 -12.18 -15.18
CA ASP A 211 0.98 -11.73 -16.49
C ASP A 211 0.03 -10.51 -16.44
N TYR A 212 0.14 -9.68 -15.39
CA TYR A 212 -0.61 -8.43 -15.31
C TYR A 212 0.07 -7.32 -16.12
N PRO A 213 -0.71 -6.43 -16.76
CA PRO A 213 -0.13 -5.26 -17.42
C PRO A 213 0.51 -4.33 -16.39
N ILE A 214 1.65 -3.76 -16.75
CA ILE A 214 2.44 -2.88 -15.88
C ILE A 214 2.33 -1.47 -16.39
N LEU A 215 2.11 -0.54 -15.46
CA LEU A 215 2.17 0.88 -15.75
C LEU A 215 3.63 1.32 -15.95
N LYS A 216 4.02 1.60 -17.20
CA LYS A 216 5.37 2.09 -17.57
C LYS A 216 5.50 3.61 -17.59
N ASP A 217 4.37 4.31 -17.73
CA ASP A 217 4.30 5.78 -17.77
C ASP A 217 3.45 6.34 -16.62
N LYS A 218 3.15 7.64 -16.61
CA LYS A 218 2.33 8.28 -15.56
C LYS A 218 0.83 8.29 -15.87
N GLY A 219 0.39 7.59 -16.92
CA GLY A 219 -0.93 7.75 -17.52
C GLY A 219 -1.02 8.98 -18.41
N LYS A 220 -2.12 9.08 -19.17
CA LYS A 220 -2.36 10.18 -20.12
C LYS A 220 -3.10 11.36 -19.50
N ILE A 221 -3.81 11.13 -18.39
CA ILE A 221 -4.73 12.09 -17.79
C ILE A 221 -4.27 12.43 -16.38
N SER A 222 -4.21 13.73 -16.06
CA SER A 222 -3.86 14.16 -14.71
C SER A 222 -5.03 13.96 -13.74
N MET A 223 -4.72 13.74 -12.46
CA MET A 223 -5.75 13.63 -11.43
C MET A 223 -6.59 14.90 -11.29
N LEU A 224 -6.01 16.08 -11.56
CA LEU A 224 -6.72 17.34 -11.50
C LEU A 224 -7.77 17.44 -12.63
N GLU A 225 -7.40 17.12 -13.86
CA GLU A 225 -8.33 17.10 -15.00
C GLU A 225 -9.46 16.09 -14.78
N ALA A 226 -9.13 14.90 -14.30
CA ALA A 226 -10.11 13.87 -13.96
C ALA A 226 -11.13 14.36 -12.91
N LYS A 227 -10.65 15.01 -11.84
CA LYS A 227 -11.53 15.59 -10.81
C LYS A 227 -12.41 16.68 -11.37
N LEU A 228 -11.86 17.66 -12.09
CA LEU A 228 -12.64 18.77 -12.64
C LEU A 228 -13.76 18.26 -13.57
N LYS A 229 -13.45 17.27 -14.42
CA LYS A 229 -14.46 16.63 -15.25
C LYS A 229 -15.55 15.95 -14.41
N ALA A 230 -15.17 15.09 -13.46
CA ALA A 230 -16.12 14.36 -12.63
C ALA A 230 -17.01 15.29 -11.80
N GLU A 231 -16.45 16.39 -11.29
CA GLU A 231 -17.20 17.42 -10.58
C GLU A 231 -18.17 18.16 -11.49
N SER A 232 -17.76 18.51 -12.72
CA SER A 232 -18.64 19.14 -13.71
C SER A 232 -19.82 18.24 -14.09
N GLU A 233 -19.57 16.94 -14.29
CA GLU A 233 -20.62 15.95 -14.52
C GLU A 233 -21.52 15.78 -13.28
N TYR A 234 -20.95 15.86 -12.08
CA TYR A 234 -21.73 15.79 -10.84
C TYR A 234 -22.69 16.95 -10.69
N GLU A 235 -22.29 18.17 -11.02
CA GLU A 235 -23.19 19.33 -10.95
C GLU A 235 -24.40 19.16 -11.89
N LYS A 236 -24.21 18.55 -13.06
CA LYS A 236 -25.32 18.21 -13.99
C LYS A 236 -26.22 17.12 -13.40
N TYR A 237 -25.62 16.07 -12.88
CA TYR A 237 -26.35 14.94 -12.30
C TYR A 237 -27.09 15.32 -11.01
N ARG A 238 -26.54 16.21 -10.18
CA ARG A 238 -27.15 16.66 -8.93
C ARG A 238 -28.57 17.20 -9.14
N VAL A 239 -28.78 17.97 -10.21
CA VAL A 239 -30.11 18.49 -10.57
C VAL A 239 -31.11 17.36 -10.88
N ILE A 240 -30.64 16.29 -11.54
CA ILE A 240 -31.45 15.11 -11.85
C ILE A 240 -31.73 14.31 -10.57
N GLN A 241 -30.69 14.12 -9.74
CA GLN A 241 -30.79 13.40 -8.48
C GLN A 241 -31.74 14.10 -7.50
N ASP A 242 -31.66 15.41 -7.34
CA ASP A 242 -32.51 16.16 -6.42
C ASP A 242 -33.98 16.17 -6.86
N LYS A 243 -34.25 16.16 -8.18
CA LYS A 243 -35.62 16.02 -8.71
C LYS A 243 -36.23 14.64 -8.42
N ASN A 244 -35.41 13.59 -8.48
CA ASN A 244 -35.85 12.21 -8.32
C ASN A 244 -35.73 11.70 -6.88
N TYR A 245 -35.11 12.47 -5.98
CA TYR A 245 -34.87 12.05 -4.61
C TYR A 245 -36.15 12.16 -3.78
N ILE A 246 -36.54 11.04 -3.20
CA ILE A 246 -37.67 10.94 -2.26
C ILE A 246 -37.07 10.75 -0.87
N SER A 247 -37.27 11.71 0.02
CA SER A 247 -36.75 11.64 1.39
C SER A 247 -37.41 10.48 2.15
N ASP A 248 -36.74 10.01 3.20
CA ASP A 248 -37.31 9.16 4.23
C ASP A 248 -38.66 9.70 4.75
N PHE A 249 -38.76 11.01 5.00
CA PHE A 249 -40.00 11.70 5.34
C PHE A 249 -41.10 11.50 4.29
N ASP A 250 -40.78 11.72 3.01
CA ASP A 250 -41.73 11.58 1.90
C ASP A 250 -42.18 10.12 1.73
N ARG A 251 -41.26 9.16 1.93
CA ARG A 251 -41.59 7.72 1.94
C ARG A 251 -42.53 7.38 3.08
N GLU A 252 -42.31 7.92 4.27
CA GLU A 252 -43.12 7.61 5.44
C GLU A 252 -44.51 8.25 5.37
N ILE A 253 -44.62 9.48 4.86
CA ILE A 253 -45.91 10.09 4.53
C ILE A 253 -46.68 9.24 3.50
N LYS A 254 -46.01 8.76 2.45
CA LYS A 254 -46.65 7.92 1.43
C LYS A 254 -47.20 6.62 2.02
N LYS A 255 -46.44 5.95 2.90
CA LYS A 255 -46.93 4.76 3.63
C LYS A 255 -48.12 5.07 4.54
N MET A 256 -48.14 6.23 5.21
CA MET A 256 -49.26 6.64 6.05
C MET A 256 -50.52 6.94 5.22
N ILE A 257 -50.36 7.56 4.05
CA ILE A 257 -51.47 7.82 3.10
C ILE A 257 -52.00 6.51 2.51
N ASP A 258 -51.13 5.58 2.11
CA ASP A 258 -51.53 4.29 1.56
C ASP A 258 -52.22 3.40 2.61
N LYS A 259 -51.77 3.44 3.88
CA LYS A 259 -52.48 2.78 4.99
C LYS A 259 -53.89 3.35 5.22
N LYS A 260 -54.07 4.67 5.08
CA LYS A 260 -55.38 5.33 5.19
C LYS A 260 -56.33 5.04 4.02
N LYS A 261 -55.81 4.63 2.86
CA LYS A 261 -56.64 4.24 1.69
C LYS A 261 -57.09 2.79 1.74
N ASN A 262 -56.40 1.94 2.50
CA ASN A 262 -56.69 0.51 2.65
C ASN A 262 -57.45 0.17 3.94
N GLN A 263 -57.89 1.18 4.71
CA GLN A 263 -58.87 1.09 5.79
C GLN A 263 -60.19 1.70 5.33
#